data_AF-A0A354CIX7-F1
#
_entry.id   AF-A0A354CIX7-F1
#
_cell.length_a   1.000
_cell.length_b   1.000
_cell.length_c   1.000
_cell.angle_alpha   90.00
_cell.angle_beta   90.00
_cell.angle_gamma   90.00
#
_symmetry.space_group_name_H-M   'P 1'
#
loop_
_entity.id
_entity.type
_entity.pdbx_description
1 polymer ?
#
loop_
_entity_poly.entity_id
_entity_poly.type
_entity_poly.pdbx_seq_one_letter_code
_entity_poly.pdbx_strand_id
1 'polypeptide(L)' 'MNNKGNIVLIGFMGAGKTTVGRWISQNVNMKYIDTDDYIEAGQNMTI' A
#
# COMPACT_ATOMS: atom_id res chain seq x y z
N MET A 1 22.72 -12.18 4.39
CA MET A 1 22.12 -11.13 3.54
C MET A 1 20.65 -11.02 3.93
N ASN A 2 20.19 -9.88 4.46
CA ASN A 2 18.78 -9.73 4.84
C ASN A 2 17.93 -9.54 3.59
N ASN A 3 17.20 -10.57 3.21
CA ASN A 3 16.28 -10.56 2.06
C ASN A 3 14.98 -9.84 2.49
N LYS A 4 15.00 -8.50 2.54
CA LYS A 4 13.80 -7.71 2.84
C LYS A 4 12.92 -7.64 1.59
N GLY A 5 11.88 -8.47 1.54
CA GLY A 5 10.84 -8.43 0.52
C GLY A 5 9.75 -7.39 0.79
N ASN A 6 8.83 -7.26 -0.16
CA ASN A 6 7.64 -6.43 -0.02
C ASN A 6 6.47 -7.22 0.57
N ILE A 7 5.59 -6.53 1.30
CA ILE A 7 4.30 -7.08 1.75
C ILE A 7 3.21 -6.53 0.83
N VAL A 8 2.41 -7.41 0.23
CA VAL A 8 1.32 -7.03 -0.67
C VAL A 8 -0.01 -7.47 -0.04
N LEU A 9 -0.91 -6.53 0.19
CA LEU A 9 -2.22 -6.79 0.77
C LEU A 9 -3.27 -6.89 -0.35
N ILE A 10 -3.89 -8.06 -0.48
CA ILE A 10 -4.96 -8.34 -1.46
C ILE A 10 -6.32 -8.53 -0.77
N GLY A 11 -7.41 -8.35 -1.52
CA GLY A 11 -8.77 -8.54 -1.06
C GLY A 11 -9.73 -7.44 -1.51
N PHE A 12 -11.02 -7.62 -1.25
CA PHE A 12 -12.08 -6.69 -1.67
C PHE A 12 -11.94 -5.29 -1.06
N MET A 13 -12.55 -4.28 -1.71
CA MET A 13 -12.73 -2.94 -1.13
C MET A 13 -13.46 -3.06 0.21
N GLY A 14 -13.08 -2.24 1.21
CA GLY A 14 -13.66 -2.32 2.56
C GLY A 14 -13.11 -3.45 3.46
N ALA A 15 -12.27 -4.35 2.95
CA ALA A 15 -11.64 -5.41 3.76
C ALA A 15 -10.57 -4.92 4.77
N GLY A 16 -10.39 -3.61 4.93
CA GLY A 16 -9.45 -3.02 5.90
C GLY A 16 -7.98 -3.02 5.47
N LYS A 17 -7.66 -3.28 4.20
CA LYS A 17 -6.28 -3.36 3.68
C LYS A 17 -5.47 -2.08 3.95
N THR A 18 -6.04 -0.90 3.70
CA THR A 18 -5.40 0.39 3.99
C THR A 18 -5.09 0.56 5.48
N THR A 19 -6.03 0.18 6.35
CA THR A 19 -5.85 0.26 7.81
C THR A 19 -4.72 -0.64 8.28
N VAL A 20 -4.75 -1.92 7.86
CA VAL A 20 -3.72 -2.90 8.23
C VAL A 20 -2.36 -2.52 7.64
N GLY A 21 -2.31 -2.07 6.38
CA GLY A 21 -1.06 -1.69 5.72
C GLY A 21 -0.37 -0.49 6.38
N ARG A 22 -1.13 0.52 6.81
CA ARG A 22 -0.61 1.66 7.59
C ARG A 22 -0.13 1.22 8.97
N TRP A 23 -0.85 0.32 9.63
CA TRP A 23 -0.40 -0.22 10.90
C TRP A 23 0.91 -1.00 10.74
N ILE A 24 1.02 -1.87 9.74
CA ILE A 24 2.26 -2.61 9.44
C ILE A 24 3.40 -1.62 9.18
N SER A 25 3.22 -0.66 8.28
CA SER A 25 4.28 0.28 7.88
C SER A 25 4.90 1.03 9.06
N GLN A 26 4.07 1.47 10.01
CA GLN A 26 4.49 2.13 11.25
C GLN A 26 5.27 1.21 12.20
N ASN A 27 4.90 -0.08 12.29
CA ASN A 27 5.49 -1.02 13.24
C ASN A 27 6.78 -1.68 12.72
N VAL A 28 6.93 -1.86 11.40
CA VAL A 28 8.12 -2.51 10.80
C VAL A 28 9.03 -1.54 10.03
N ASN A 29 8.79 -0.22 10.15
CA ASN A 29 9.56 0.83 9.48
C ASN A 29 9.67 0.58 7.96
N MET A 30 8.52 0.32 7.34
CA MET A 30 8.37 0.14 5.90
C MET A 30 7.62 1.33 5.31
N LYS A 31 7.86 1.61 4.02
CA LYS A 31 7.04 2.60 3.30
C LYS A 31 5.66 1.99 3.01
N TYR A 32 4.59 2.72 3.34
CA TYR A 32 3.25 2.41 2.85
C TYR A 32 3.08 2.96 1.43
N ILE A 33 2.52 2.15 0.53
CA ILE A 33 2.15 2.54 -0.82
C ILE A 33 0.71 2.09 -1.04
N ASP A 34 -0.16 3.04 -1.39
CA ASP A 34 -1.49 2.72 -1.92
C ASP A 34 -1.39 2.65 -3.45
N THR A 35 -1.76 1.51 -4.03
CA THR A 35 -1.66 1.32 -5.49
C THR A 35 -2.67 2.17 -6.25
N ASP A 36 -3.83 2.45 -5.67
CA ASP A 36 -4.86 3.24 -6.34
C ASP A 36 -4.38 4.68 -6.46
N ASP A 37 -3.93 5.29 -5.35
CA ASP A 37 -3.33 6.64 -5.32
C ASP A 37 -2.12 6.76 -6.28
N TYR A 38 -1.27 5.72 -6.31
CA TYR A 38 -0.07 5.71 -7.15
C TYR A 38 -0.42 5.70 -8.64
N ILE A 39 -1.44 4.94 -9.03
CA ILE A 39 -1.92 4.90 -10.41
C ILE A 39 -2.57 6.23 -10.77
N GLU A 40 -3.45 6.78 -9.94
CA GLU A 40 -4.13 8.06 -10.17
C GLU A 40 -3.13 9.21 -10.38
N ALA A 41 -2.10 9.30 -9.52
CA ALA A 41 -1.05 10.30 -9.65
C ALA A 41 -0.25 10.18 -10.96
N GLY A 42 -0.09 8.96 -11.49
CA GLY A 42 0.61 8.70 -12.74
C GLY A 42 -0.24 8.87 -14.00
N GLN A 43 -1.57 8.80 -13.88
CA GLN A 43 -2.47 8.81 -15.04
C GLN A 43 -2.87 10.21 -15.51
N ASN A 44 -2.61 11.27 -14.73
CA ASN A 44 -2.92 12.68 -15.10
C ASN A 44 -4.35 12.88 -15.64
N MET A 45 -5.27 12.00 -15.27
CA MET A 45 -6.66 12.05 -15.68
C MET A 45 -7.43 12.80 -14.60
N THR A 46 -7.70 14.07 -14.84
CA THR A 46 -8.89 14.73 -14.28
C THR A 46 -10.12 14.09 -14.91
N ILE A 47 -11.01 13.56 -14.07
CA ILE A 47 -12.42 13.34 -14.47
C ILE A 47 -13.07 14.71 -14.66
#